data_AF-A0A7J4SGT2-F1
#
_entry.id   AF-A0A7J4SGT2-F1
#
_cell.length_a   1.000
_cell.length_b   1.000
_cell.length_c   1.000
_cell.angle_alpha   90.00
_cell.angle_beta   90.00
_cell.angle_gamma   90.00
#
_symmetry.space_group_name_H-M   'P 1'
#
loop_
_entity.id
_entity.type
_entity.pdbx_description
1 polymer ?
#
loop_
_entity_poly.entity_id
_entity_poly.type
_entity_poly.pdbx_seq_one_letter_code
_entity_poly.pdbx_strand_id
1 'polypeptide(L)' 'GARNRGVRPNRAVTGSRNVVRTLLQQLDASGYTVIKKNLAGTKELGRIVTPAGQSLLDQVSKEIRPSAEEAAPGLGKY' A
#
# COMPACT_ATOMS: atom_id res chain seq x y z
N GLY A 1 -3.69 15.05 -3.24
CA GLY A 1 -2.55 16.00 -3.32
C GLY A 1 -3.03 17.40 -3.67
N ALA A 2 -2.18 18.42 -3.55
CA ALA A 2 -2.51 19.77 -3.99
C ALA A 2 -2.65 19.81 -5.52
N ARG A 3 -3.82 20.23 -6.02
CA ARG A 3 -4.04 20.44 -7.45
C ARG A 3 -3.78 21.90 -7.78
N ASN A 4 -2.92 22.13 -8.78
CA ASN A 4 -2.76 23.45 -9.39
C ASN A 4 -4.06 23.80 -10.15
N ARG A 5 -4.66 24.95 -9.80
CA ARG A 5 -5.92 25.43 -10.40
C ARG A 5 -5.71 26.67 -11.27
N GLY A 6 -4.50 26.88 -11.76
CA GLY A 6 -4.09 28.05 -12.51
C GLY A 6 -4.14 29.29 -11.63
N VAL A 7 -5.00 30.23 -11.98
CA VAL A 7 -5.13 31.54 -11.29
C VAL A 7 -5.75 31.45 -9.89
N ARG A 8 -6.42 30.35 -9.53
CA ARG A 8 -7.05 30.17 -8.21
C ARG A 8 -6.08 29.48 -7.25
N PRO A 9 -6.13 29.81 -5.94
CA PRO A 9 -5.32 29.11 -4.94
C PRO A 9 -5.51 27.59 -5.01
N ASN A 10 -4.38 26.89 -4.84
CA ASN A 10 -4.31 25.44 -4.87
C ASN A 10 -5.21 24.85 -3.78
N ARG A 11 -5.87 23.72 -4.11
CA ARG A 11 -6.66 22.97 -3.14
C ARG A 11 -6.31 21.50 -3.21
N ALA A 12 -6.40 20.83 -2.07
CA ALA A 12 -6.26 19.38 -2.02
C ALA A 12 -7.41 18.73 -2.79
N VAL A 13 -7.07 17.77 -3.65
CA VAL A 13 -8.05 16.93 -4.35
C VAL A 13 -7.68 15.47 -4.18
N THR A 14 -8.71 14.62 -4.15
CA THR A 14 -8.60 13.17 -4.15
C THR A 14 -7.92 12.68 -5.43
N GLY A 15 -7.12 11.61 -5.31
CA GLY A 15 -6.55 10.91 -6.47
C GLY A 15 -7.61 10.18 -7.30
N SER A 16 -7.16 9.54 -8.39
CA SER A 16 -8.03 8.75 -9.25
C SER A 16 -8.55 7.52 -8.52
N ARG A 17 -9.88 7.44 -8.35
CA ARG A 17 -10.54 6.29 -7.71
C ARG A 17 -10.47 5.04 -8.57
N ASN A 18 -10.41 5.18 -9.90
CA ASN A 18 -10.39 4.03 -10.80
C ASN A 18 -9.05 3.29 -10.73
N VAL A 19 -7.94 4.05 -10.67
CA VAL A 19 -6.59 3.48 -10.57
C VAL A 19 -6.45 2.69 -9.26
N VAL A 20 -6.83 3.28 -8.13
CA VAL A 20 -6.76 2.58 -6.84
C VAL A 20 -7.65 1.34 -6.82
N ARG A 21 -8.85 1.41 -7.42
CA ARG A 21 -9.78 0.26 -7.47
C ARG A 21 -9.22 -0.90 -8.28
N THR A 22 -8.74 -0.62 -9.49
CA THR A 22 -8.22 -1.66 -10.40
C THR A 22 -6.98 -2.34 -9.83
N LEU A 23 -6.06 -1.57 -9.23
CA LEU A 23 -4.90 -2.13 -8.53
C LEU A 23 -5.30 -3.05 -7.38
N LEU A 24 -6.25 -2.63 -6.53
CA LEU A 24 -6.68 -3.46 -5.41
C LEU A 24 -7.42 -4.72 -5.85
N GLN A 25 -8.18 -4.66 -6.96
CA GLN A 25 -8.82 -5.85 -7.53
C GLN A 25 -7.79 -6.85 -8.06
N GLN A 26 -6.71 -6.37 -8.68
CA GLN A 26 -5.61 -7.23 -9.15
C GLN A 26 -4.85 -7.87 -7.99
N LEU A 27 -4.60 -7.13 -6.90
CA LEU A 27 -3.95 -7.64 -5.69
C LEU A 27 -4.82 -8.65 -4.93
N ASP A 28 -6.14 -8.46 -4.95
CA ASP A 28 -7.08 -9.45 -4.41
C ASP A 28 -7.07 -10.72 -5.28
N ALA A 29 -7.06 -10.57 -6.61
CA ALA A 29 -7.00 -11.69 -7.55
C ALA A 29 -5.68 -12.48 -7.45
N SER A 30 -4.58 -11.83 -7.10
CA SER A 30 -3.28 -12.47 -6.86
C SER A 30 -3.11 -13.03 -5.43
N GLY A 31 -4.11 -12.85 -4.56
CA GLY A 31 -4.09 -13.38 -3.19
C GLY A 31 -3.20 -12.63 -2.21
N TYR A 32 -2.77 -11.40 -2.53
CA TYR A 32 -1.95 -10.58 -1.62
C TYR A 32 -2.78 -9.74 -0.64
N THR A 33 -4.01 -9.41 -1.02
CA THR A 33 -4.97 -8.70 -0.16
C THR A 33 -6.31 -9.42 -0.10
N VAL A 34 -7.04 -9.25 1.00
CA VAL A 34 -8.38 -9.83 1.20
C VAL A 34 -9.28 -8.82 1.88
N ILE A 35 -10.57 -8.84 1.53
CA ILE A 35 -11.60 -8.06 2.21
C ILE A 35 -11.88 -8.66 3.58
N LYS A 36 -11.61 -7.89 4.63
CA LYS A 36 -11.97 -8.24 6.00
C LYS A 36 -13.46 -8.07 6.17
N LYS A 37 -14.15 -9.14 6.54
CA LYS A 37 -15.58 -9.10 6.90
C LYS A 37 -15.74 -9.15 8.42
N ASN A 38 -16.91 -8.71 8.90
CA ASN A 38 -17.30 -8.94 10.29
C ASN A 38 -17.45 -10.46 10.57
N LEU A 39 -17.48 -10.85 11.84
CA LEU A 39 -17.69 -12.24 12.26
C LEU A 39 -18.95 -12.88 11.64
N ALA A 40 -20.00 -12.09 11.45
CA ALA A 40 -21.25 -12.53 10.82
C ALA A 40 -21.21 -12.56 9.27
N GLY A 41 -20.09 -12.22 8.64
CA GLY A 41 -19.91 -12.21 7.18
C GLY A 41 -20.75 -11.20 6.38
N THR A 42 -21.59 -10.40 7.06
CA THR A 42 -22.58 -9.51 6.47
C THR A 42 -22.04 -8.14 6.06
N LYS A 43 -20.95 -7.67 6.70
CA LYS A 43 -20.39 -6.33 6.47
C LYS A 43 -18.90 -6.40 6.18
N GLU A 44 -18.48 -5.67 5.15
CA GLU A 44 -17.07 -5.43 4.84
C GLU A 44 -16.50 -4.33 5.74
N LEU A 45 -15.35 -4.58 6.34
CA LEU A 45 -14.64 -3.69 7.26
C LEU A 45 -13.41 -3.03 6.61
N GLY A 46 -13.16 -3.30 5.33
CA GLY A 46 -11.99 -2.86 4.58
C GLY A 46 -11.16 -4.04 4.08
N ARG A 47 -9.91 -3.76 3.69
CA ARG A 47 -8.96 -4.78 3.20
C ARG A 47 -7.82 -4.99 4.21
N ILE A 48 -7.32 -6.21 4.26
CA ILE A 48 -6.15 -6.62 5.02
C ILE A 48 -5.14 -7.31 4.10
N VAL A 49 -3.87 -7.24 4.46
CA VAL A 49 -2.79 -7.96 3.76
C VAL A 49 -2.82 -9.43 4.19
N THR A 50 -2.61 -10.34 3.25
CA THR A 50 -2.52 -11.77 3.53
C THR A 50 -1.12 -12.15 4.02
N PRO A 51 -0.95 -13.31 4.68
CA PRO A 51 0.38 -13.80 5.04
C PRO A 51 1.34 -13.91 3.84
N ALA A 52 0.82 -14.28 2.67
CA ALA A 52 1.60 -14.33 1.42
C ALA A 52 2.06 -12.93 0.97
N GLY A 53 1.17 -11.93 1.06
CA GLY A 53 1.51 -10.54 0.77
C GLY A 53 2.56 -9.99 1.73
N GLN A 54 2.45 -10.30 3.02
CA GLN A 54 3.44 -9.89 4.02
C GLN A 54 4.81 -10.53 3.76
N SER A 55 4.84 -11.83 3.49
CA SER A 55 6.07 -12.56 3.14
C SER A 55 6.79 -11.94 1.93
N LEU A 56 6.05 -11.57 0.88
CA LEU A 56 6.61 -10.92 -0.30
C LEU A 56 7.27 -9.58 0.06
N LEU A 57 6.58 -8.74 0.83
CA LEU A 57 7.10 -7.45 1.27
C LEU A 57 8.35 -7.63 2.15
N ASP A 58 8.35 -8.61 3.05
CA ASP A 58 9.49 -8.90 3.92
C ASP A 58 10.71 -9.41 3.13
N GLN A 59 10.49 -10.21 2.09
CA GLN A 59 11.56 -10.68 1.19
C GLN A 59 12.20 -9.51 0.45
N VAL A 60 11.40 -8.69 -0.23
CA VAL A 60 11.91 -7.52 -0.98
C VAL A 60 12.61 -6.53 -0.03
N SER A 61 12.09 -6.35 1.18
CA SER A 61 12.72 -5.47 2.19
C SER A 61 14.11 -5.96 2.60
N LYS A 62 14.30 -7.28 2.74
CA LYS A 62 15.62 -7.87 3.04
C LYS A 62 16.60 -7.70 1.89
N GLU A 63 16.14 -7.82 0.66
CA GLU A 63 16.98 -7.63 -0.53
C GLU A 63 17.49 -6.19 -0.67
N ILE A 64 16.67 -5.20 -0.32
CA ILE A 64 17.03 -3.77 -0.42
C ILE A 64 17.88 -3.30 0.78
N ARG A 65 17.81 -4.00 1.90
CA ARG A 65 18.44 -3.61 3.16
C ARG A 65 19.95 -3.30 3.06
N PRO A 66 20.80 -4.08 2.34
CA PRO A 66 22.22 -3.75 2.19
C PRO A 66 22.44 -2.37 1.54
N SER A 67 21.67 -2.05 0.49
CA SER A 67 21.75 -0.73 -0.17
C SER A 67 21.29 0.40 0.76
N ALA A 68 20.31 0.14 1.62
CA ALA A 68 19.86 1.10 2.62
C ALA A 68 20.91 1.34 3.73
N GLU A 69 21.64 0.30 4.14
CA GLU A 69 22.72 0.38 5.13
C GLU A 69 23.92 1.19 4.62
N GLU A 70 24.24 1.09 3.32
CA GLU A 70 25.25 1.94 2.66
C GLU A 70 24.82 3.41 2.63
N ALA A 71 23.55 3.69 2.33
CA ALA A 71 23.01 5.04 2.26
C ALA A 71 22.86 5.72 3.65
N ALA A 72 22.67 4.93 4.70
CA ALA A 72 22.47 5.41 6.06
C ALA A 72 23.23 4.54 7.07
N PRO A 73 24.50 4.90 7.40
CA PRO A 73 25.35 4.16 8.32
C PRO A 73 24.84 4.32 9.76
N GLY A 74 23.89 3.44 10.14
CA GLY A 74 23.21 3.47 11.43
C GLY A 74 22.08 2.44 11.53
N LEU A 75 21.59 1.95 10.38
CA LEU A 75 20.54 0.93 10.33
C LEU A 75 20.97 -0.46 10.78
N GLY A 76 22.27 -0.82 10.71
CA GLY A 76 22.74 -2.15 11.10
C GLY A 76 22.50 -2.54 12.57
N LYS A 77 22.04 -1.61 13.42
CA LYS A 77 21.66 -1.86 14.81
C LYS A 77 20.24 -2.45 14.99
N TYR A 78 19.41 -2.42 13.95
CA TYR A 78 17.98 -2.79 13.96
C TYR A 78 17.63 -3.67 12.76
#